data_AF-A0AAI9FXP1-F1
#
_entry.id   AF-A0AAI9FXP1-F1
#
_cell.length_a   1.000
_cell.length_b   1.000
_cell.length_c   1.000
_cell.angle_alpha   90.00
_cell.angle_beta   90.00
_cell.angle_gamma   90.00
#
_symmetry.space_group_name_H-M   'P 1'
#
loop_
_entity.id
_entity.type
_entity.pdbx_description
1 polymer ?
#
loop_
_entity_poly.entity_id
_entity_poly.type
_entity_poly.pdbx_seq_one_letter_code
_entity_poly.pdbx_strand_id
1 'polypeptide(L)'
;MTDMRIHELLKTSEWDAALDREEIKEYFQTHDVNETFYVSGGASQTLLTPLAYVASKSINNFDRDNVLDVMRDLIELGADVNAPDRKSDYYGDGFSKGDGKELVDLANGTDRIELLVKSGASAKESHILSLFREGADGAFIAEKYLDLIKPRHFFHLMNNNESAAIIDELALAGYDFNVQDENGDTPLSYVRDIHNVKRLVDSGASVRIPNNDGETFLDQCRAEFIAKNSSANGAQIMRDLGVNLSAPDHFGDTALHKMMYEGNNLERIRNLLDAGADPTVRDADDKLPYQVDSRGEDRHEAKLLLESAATKRKLVEELGESQQQFAMRRKM
;
A
#
# COMPACT_ATOMS: atom_id res chain seq x y z
N MET A 1 26.25 43.28 8.87
CA MET A 1 25.01 42.53 9.14
C MET A 1 25.04 42.15 10.60
N THR A 2 23.99 42.50 11.33
CA THR A 2 23.72 42.04 12.70
C THR A 2 23.74 40.52 12.71
N ASP A 3 24.28 39.92 13.78
CA ASP A 3 24.32 38.47 13.99
C ASP A 3 22.89 37.91 13.97
N MET A 4 22.42 37.48 12.80
CA MET A 4 21.07 37.00 12.57
C MET A 4 20.94 35.66 13.28
N ARG A 5 19.88 35.47 14.07
CA ARG A 5 19.75 34.23 14.81
C ARG A 5 19.20 33.15 13.90
N ILE A 6 19.84 31.98 13.88
CA ILE A 6 19.42 30.79 13.12
C ILE A 6 17.92 30.46 13.26
N HIS A 7 17.32 30.70 14.43
CA HIS A 7 15.89 30.44 14.65
C HIS A 7 14.96 31.44 13.97
N GLU A 8 15.43 32.67 13.72
CA GLU A 8 14.72 33.69 12.94
C GLU A 8 14.87 33.36 11.45
N LEU A 9 16.08 33.00 11.03
CA LEU A 9 16.42 32.63 9.65
C LEU A 9 15.64 31.41 9.15
N LEU A 10 15.57 30.35 9.96
CA LEU A 10 14.80 29.13 9.65
C LEU A 10 13.32 29.28 10.00
N LYS A 11 12.88 30.50 10.32
CA LYS A 11 11.48 30.90 10.54
C LYS A 11 10.77 29.97 11.52
N THR A 12 11.37 29.81 12.69
CA THR A 12 11.04 28.64 13.50
C THR A 12 9.60 28.64 14.02
N SER A 13 9.08 29.84 14.30
CA SER A 13 7.72 30.13 14.76
C SER A 13 6.67 30.24 13.66
N GLU A 14 7.05 30.36 12.39
CA GLU A 14 6.15 30.68 11.28
C GLU A 14 6.20 29.55 10.25
N TRP A 15 5.19 28.67 10.27
CA TRP A 15 5.16 27.46 9.44
C TRP A 15 4.79 27.72 7.97
N ASP A 16 4.28 28.91 7.67
CA ASP A 16 3.83 29.40 6.37
C ASP A 16 4.76 30.48 5.77
N ALA A 17 5.86 30.81 6.46
CA ALA A 17 6.75 31.86 6.02
C ALA A 17 7.87 31.29 5.14
N ALA A 18 7.97 31.81 3.91
CA ALA A 18 8.95 31.35 2.92
C ALA A 18 10.40 31.55 3.38
N LEU A 19 11.23 30.50 3.36
CA LEU A 19 12.65 30.56 3.71
C LEU A 19 13.44 31.35 2.66
N ASP A 20 14.31 32.28 3.09
CA ASP A 20 15.19 33.03 2.20
C ASP A 20 16.50 32.26 1.98
N ARG A 21 16.67 31.72 0.77
CA ARG A 21 17.81 30.88 0.42
C ARG A 21 19.13 31.65 0.34
N GLU A 22 19.10 32.92 -0.08
CA GLU A 22 20.31 33.73 -0.20
C GLU A 22 20.85 34.08 1.19
N GLU A 23 19.97 34.52 2.09
CA GLU A 23 20.33 34.79 3.49
C GLU A 23 20.85 33.53 4.20
N ILE A 24 20.22 32.36 3.94
CA ILE A 24 20.69 31.08 4.50
C ILE A 24 22.11 30.75 4.04
N LYS A 25 22.37 30.86 2.72
CA LYS A 25 23.70 30.60 2.17
C LYS A 25 24.74 31.57 2.70
N GLU A 26 24.43 32.86 2.77
CA GLU A 26 25.36 33.86 3.30
C GLU A 26 25.66 33.62 4.79
N TYR A 27 24.64 33.29 5.59
CA TYR A 27 24.80 33.02 7.01
C TYR A 27 25.78 31.87 7.29
N PHE A 28 25.62 30.74 6.60
CA PHE A 28 26.45 29.55 6.78
C PHE A 28 27.82 29.60 6.08
N GLN A 29 28.17 30.70 5.41
CA GLN A 29 29.57 30.92 5.01
C GLN A 29 30.49 31.19 6.20
N THR A 30 29.94 31.68 7.32
CA THR A 30 30.72 32.06 8.51
C THR A 30 30.28 31.34 9.79
N HIS A 31 29.21 30.53 9.73
CA HIS A 31 28.66 29.77 10.85
C HIS A 31 28.68 28.27 10.53
N ASP A 32 28.78 27.43 11.58
CA ASP A 32 28.73 25.98 11.43
C ASP A 32 27.31 25.53 11.08
N VAL A 33 27.13 24.97 9.88
CA VAL A 33 25.84 24.45 9.39
C VAL A 33 25.33 23.24 10.21
N ASN A 34 26.17 22.65 11.05
CA ASN A 34 25.80 21.57 11.95
C ASN A 34 25.59 22.03 13.40
N GLU A 35 25.71 23.33 13.68
CA GLU A 35 25.44 23.86 15.02
C GLU A 35 23.97 23.65 15.40
N THR A 36 23.75 22.93 16.51
CA THR A 36 22.40 22.67 17.00
C THR A 36 21.82 23.88 17.73
N PHE A 37 20.53 24.13 17.54
CA PHE A 37 19.80 25.19 18.24
C PHE A 37 18.51 24.65 18.86
N TYR A 38 18.00 25.38 19.86
CA TYR A 38 16.76 25.02 20.54
C TYR A 38 15.54 25.37 19.69
N VAL A 39 14.66 24.38 19.52
CA VAL A 39 13.36 24.53 18.89
C VAL A 39 12.29 24.35 19.96
N SER A 40 11.47 25.38 20.17
CA SER A 40 10.38 25.36 21.15
C SER A 40 9.12 24.76 20.53
N GLY A 41 8.66 23.62 21.07
CA GLY A 41 7.37 23.02 20.76
C GLY A 41 6.62 22.73 22.06
N GLY A 42 5.84 23.69 22.55
CA GLY A 42 5.09 23.54 23.81
C GLY A 42 5.99 23.34 25.04
N ALA A 43 5.69 22.33 25.86
CA ALA A 43 6.37 22.08 27.14
C ALA A 43 7.76 21.41 27.02
N SER A 44 8.25 21.16 25.80
CA SER A 44 9.55 20.50 25.55
C SER A 44 10.47 21.37 24.68
N GLN A 45 11.75 21.41 25.05
CA GLN A 45 12.81 21.97 24.22
C GLN A 45 13.56 20.83 23.54
N THR A 46 13.78 20.98 22.23
CA THR A 46 14.49 19.99 21.41
C THR A 46 15.68 20.66 20.73
N LEU A 47 16.86 20.04 20.78
CA LEU A 47 18.03 20.48 20.02
C LEU A 47 18.03 19.83 18.63
N LEU A 48 18.11 20.64 17.58
CA LEU A 48 18.15 20.19 16.18
C LEU A 48 19.23 20.95 15.41
N THR A 49 19.86 20.29 14.43
CA THR A 49 20.64 20.96 13.38
C THR A 49 19.70 21.70 12.41
N PRO A 50 20.18 22.70 11.64
CA PRO A 50 19.42 23.32 10.56
C PRO A 50 18.70 22.32 9.66
N LEU A 51 19.44 21.32 9.17
CA LEU A 51 18.91 20.34 8.24
C LEU A 51 17.83 19.47 8.90
N ALA A 52 18.06 19.00 10.12
CA ALA A 52 17.08 18.18 10.85
C ALA A 52 15.81 18.97 11.13
N TYR A 53 15.94 20.25 11.45
CA TYR A 53 14.82 21.13 11.65
C TYR A 53 13.97 21.29 10.40
N VAL A 54 14.59 21.66 9.28
CA VAL A 54 13.90 21.85 7.98
C VAL A 54 13.27 20.53 7.50
N ALA A 55 13.98 19.41 7.62
CA ALA A 55 13.47 18.09 7.21
C ALA A 55 12.22 17.65 8.01
N SER A 56 12.18 17.98 9.31
CA SER A 56 11.10 17.58 10.23
C SER A 56 9.82 18.39 10.12
N LYS A 57 9.83 19.51 9.37
CA LYS A 57 8.67 20.40 9.27
C LYS A 57 7.50 19.70 8.60
N SER A 58 6.37 19.60 9.31
CA SER A 58 5.09 19.22 8.70
C SER A 58 4.65 20.38 7.82
N ILE A 59 4.80 20.23 6.51
CA ILE A 59 4.52 21.28 5.53
C ILE A 59 3.23 20.92 4.82
N ASN A 60 2.28 21.86 4.82
CA ASN A 60 1.18 21.82 3.87
C ASN A 60 1.79 22.03 2.47
N ASN A 61 1.35 21.28 1.46
CA ASN A 61 1.95 21.17 0.11
C ASN A 61 2.39 22.46 -0.61
N PHE A 62 2.05 23.66 -0.13
CA PHE A 62 2.33 24.96 -0.77
C PHE A 62 3.83 25.36 -0.80
N ASP A 63 4.64 24.94 0.19
CA ASP A 63 6.08 25.31 0.26
C ASP A 63 7.05 24.11 0.10
N ARG A 64 6.54 22.99 -0.43
CA ARG A 64 7.30 21.75 -0.60
C ARG A 64 8.64 21.95 -1.32
N ASP A 65 8.61 22.61 -2.47
CA ASP A 65 9.79 22.80 -3.32
C ASP A 65 10.84 23.70 -2.65
N ASN A 66 10.40 24.77 -1.97
CA ASN A 66 11.30 25.66 -1.25
C ASN A 66 12.03 24.92 -0.11
N VAL A 67 11.33 24.02 0.57
CA VAL A 67 11.92 23.22 1.66
C VAL A 67 12.96 22.25 1.13
N LEU A 68 12.67 21.55 0.02
CA LEU A 68 13.66 20.69 -0.63
C LEU A 68 14.88 21.49 -1.10
N ASP A 69 14.66 22.68 -1.63
CA ASP A 69 15.73 23.57 -2.07
C ASP A 69 16.61 24.05 -0.91
N VAL A 70 16.02 24.41 0.23
CA VAL A 70 16.80 24.74 1.43
C VAL A 70 17.54 23.51 1.96
N MET A 71 16.91 22.32 1.97
CA MET A 71 17.62 21.10 2.34
C MET A 71 18.83 20.83 1.44
N ARG A 72 18.68 20.99 0.11
CA ARG A 72 19.79 20.88 -0.85
C ARG A 72 20.89 21.89 -0.54
N ASP A 73 20.54 23.14 -0.31
CA ASP A 73 21.49 24.20 0.01
C ASP A 73 22.28 23.88 1.30
N LEU A 74 21.60 23.43 2.35
CA LEU A 74 22.24 23.03 3.61
C LEU A 74 23.17 21.83 3.42
N ILE A 75 22.78 20.84 2.61
CA ILE A 75 23.63 19.69 2.27
C ILE A 75 24.87 20.14 1.48
N GLU A 76 24.71 21.04 0.49
CA GLU A 76 25.82 21.62 -0.28
C GLU A 76 26.80 22.41 0.61
N LEU A 77 26.29 23.04 1.67
CA LEU A 77 27.07 23.75 2.68
C LEU A 77 27.76 22.82 3.69
N GLY A 78 27.52 21.50 3.63
CA GLY A 78 28.17 20.50 4.48
C GLY A 78 27.35 20.04 5.68
N ALA A 79 26.02 20.17 5.64
CA ALA A 79 25.16 19.60 6.67
C ALA A 79 25.27 18.07 6.71
N ASP A 80 25.42 17.52 7.91
CA ASP A 80 25.50 16.08 8.16
C ASP A 80 24.11 15.45 8.06
N VAL A 81 23.89 14.68 6.99
CA VAL A 81 22.65 13.93 6.75
C VAL A 81 22.45 12.77 7.72
N ASN A 82 23.51 12.36 8.42
CA ASN A 82 23.50 11.29 9.42
C ASN A 82 23.52 11.85 10.86
N ALA A 83 23.26 13.15 11.04
CA ALA A 83 23.22 13.76 12.35
C ALA A 83 22.24 12.98 13.27
N PRO A 84 22.65 12.66 14.52
CA PRO A 84 21.85 11.85 15.42
C PRO A 84 20.56 12.55 15.84
N ASP A 85 19.52 11.77 16.11
CA ASP A 85 18.27 12.28 16.68
C ASP A 85 18.50 12.84 18.11
N ARG A 86 17.98 14.05 18.29
CA ARG A 86 17.55 14.77 19.51
C ARG A 86 18.10 14.32 20.87
N LYS A 87 18.60 15.31 21.62
CA LYS A 87 18.57 15.33 23.09
C LYS A 87 17.37 16.17 23.56
N SER A 88 16.47 15.58 24.35
CA SER A 88 15.50 16.33 25.16
C SER A 88 15.97 16.27 26.61
N ASP A 89 16.09 17.44 27.25
CA ASP A 89 16.77 17.55 28.54
C ASP A 89 15.79 17.59 29.74
N TYR A 90 14.51 17.20 29.57
CA TYR A 90 13.51 17.32 30.64
C TYR A 90 13.18 16.00 31.35
N TYR A 91 13.16 16.07 32.68
CA TYR A 91 13.03 14.99 33.66
C TYR A 91 11.67 14.27 33.62
N GLY A 92 11.70 12.92 33.49
CA GLY A 92 10.55 12.00 33.63
C GLY A 92 9.54 12.17 32.49
N ASP A 93 9.40 11.27 31.52
CA ASP A 93 8.66 10.02 31.67
C ASP A 93 8.85 9.15 30.40
N GLY A 94 10.04 8.59 30.18
CA GLY A 94 10.15 7.39 29.32
C GLY A 94 10.51 7.57 27.84
N PHE A 95 11.23 8.63 27.46
CA PHE A 95 12.02 8.58 26.23
C PHE A 95 13.43 8.09 26.58
N SER A 96 13.72 6.83 26.24
CA SER A 96 15.01 6.19 26.49
C SER A 96 16.15 6.94 25.83
N LYS A 97 17.39 6.71 26.31
CA LYS A 97 18.64 7.02 25.59
C LYS A 97 18.40 6.90 24.08
N GLY A 98 18.52 8.01 23.35
CA GLY A 98 18.05 8.17 21.97
C GLY A 98 18.15 6.87 21.18
N ASP A 99 17.01 6.44 20.64
CA ASP A 99 16.80 5.08 20.11
C ASP A 99 17.66 4.77 18.85
N GLY A 100 18.70 5.56 18.56
CA GLY A 100 19.53 5.45 17.36
C GLY A 100 18.82 5.91 16.09
N LYS A 101 17.76 6.71 16.21
CA LYS A 101 17.12 7.35 15.04
C LYS A 101 18.07 8.36 14.42
N GLU A 102 18.08 8.39 13.10
CA GLU A 102 18.87 9.34 12.30
C GLU A 102 17.93 10.40 11.74
N LEU A 103 18.49 11.49 11.23
CA LEU A 103 17.72 12.59 10.60
C LEU A 103 16.68 12.09 9.58
N VAL A 104 17.02 11.09 8.78
CA VAL A 104 16.11 10.50 7.78
C VAL A 104 14.83 9.90 8.39
N ASP A 105 14.88 9.41 9.63
CA ASP A 105 13.70 8.90 10.34
C ASP A 105 12.74 10.03 10.78
N LEU A 106 13.22 11.29 10.80
CA LEU A 106 12.42 12.47 11.08
C LEU A 106 11.84 13.11 9.83
N ALA A 107 12.31 12.70 8.64
CA ALA A 107 11.88 13.27 7.38
C ALA A 107 10.41 12.93 7.11
N ASN A 108 9.59 13.97 6.97
CA ASN A 108 8.19 13.82 6.61
C ASN A 108 8.01 14.03 5.10
N GLY A 109 7.75 12.94 4.38
CA GLY A 109 7.56 12.95 2.92
C GLY A 109 8.64 12.17 2.17
N THR A 110 8.21 11.48 1.11
CA THR A 110 9.05 10.62 0.27
C THR A 110 10.20 11.34 -0.43
N ASP A 111 9.99 12.57 -0.86
CA ASP A 111 10.98 13.45 -1.48
C ASP A 111 12.16 13.81 -0.58
N ARG A 112 11.88 14.01 0.71
CA ARG A 112 12.92 14.32 1.70
C ARG A 112 13.72 13.08 2.05
N ILE A 113 13.03 11.95 2.24
CA ILE A 113 13.68 10.64 2.42
C ILE A 113 14.60 10.38 1.22
N GLU A 114 14.09 10.60 0.01
CA GLU A 114 14.85 10.43 -1.22
C GLU A 114 16.08 11.33 -1.28
N LEU A 115 15.93 12.63 -1.03
CA LEU A 115 17.03 13.59 -1.01
C LEU A 115 18.11 13.19 0.01
N LEU A 116 17.71 12.85 1.23
CA LEU A 116 18.64 12.51 2.30
C LEU A 116 19.39 11.21 2.00
N VAL A 117 18.70 10.18 1.53
CA VAL A 117 19.34 8.89 1.20
C VAL A 117 20.25 9.03 -0.03
N LYS A 118 19.85 9.79 -1.05
CA LYS A 118 20.73 10.12 -2.19
C LYS A 118 21.97 10.92 -1.74
N SER A 119 21.85 11.66 -0.64
CA SER A 119 22.94 12.46 -0.06
C SER A 119 23.78 11.71 0.98
N GLY A 120 23.53 10.42 1.20
CA GLY A 120 24.34 9.56 2.07
C GLY A 120 23.72 9.20 3.42
N ALA A 121 22.42 9.46 3.63
CA ALA A 121 21.69 8.92 4.78
C ALA A 121 21.42 7.41 4.60
N SER A 122 21.40 6.66 5.71
CA SER A 122 21.15 5.22 5.67
C SER A 122 19.72 4.90 5.24
N ALA A 123 19.55 4.02 4.24
CA ALA A 123 18.26 3.45 3.91
C ALA A 123 17.83 2.46 5.02
N LYS A 124 16.58 2.57 5.49
CA LYS A 124 16.02 1.73 6.56
C LYS A 124 14.66 1.17 6.18
N GLU A 125 14.37 -0.02 6.68
CA GLU A 125 13.08 -0.69 6.45
C GLU A 125 11.88 0.19 6.88
N SER A 126 12.04 0.99 7.94
CA SER A 126 11.03 1.93 8.44
C SER A 126 10.53 2.90 7.37
N HIS A 127 11.34 3.25 6.37
CA HIS A 127 10.98 4.19 5.31
C HIS A 127 10.03 3.58 4.28
N ILE A 128 10.12 2.26 4.06
CA ILE A 128 9.47 1.56 2.94
C ILE A 128 7.95 1.76 2.96
N LEU A 129 7.34 1.78 4.15
CA LEU A 129 5.90 2.00 4.29
C LEU A 129 5.44 3.35 3.71
N SER A 130 6.18 4.43 3.97
CA SER A 130 5.86 5.75 3.40
C SER A 130 6.15 5.76 1.89
N LEU A 131 7.31 5.22 1.48
CA LEU A 131 7.72 5.14 0.07
C LEU A 131 6.69 4.40 -0.81
N PHE A 132 6.18 3.25 -0.37
CA PHE A 132 5.19 2.47 -1.11
C PHE A 132 3.81 3.15 -1.11
N ARG A 133 3.39 3.73 0.02
CA ARG A 133 2.06 4.33 0.17
C ARG A 133 1.91 5.62 -0.63
N GLU A 134 2.93 6.47 -0.60
CA GLU A 134 2.92 7.77 -1.28
C GLU A 134 3.33 7.68 -2.75
N GLY A 135 3.79 6.50 -3.21
CA GLY A 135 4.15 6.27 -4.61
C GLY A 135 5.47 6.92 -5.00
N ALA A 136 6.52 6.73 -4.18
CA ALA A 136 7.86 7.22 -4.50
C ALA A 136 8.42 6.60 -5.79
N ASP A 137 9.49 7.19 -6.32
CA ASP A 137 10.18 6.70 -7.52
C ASP A 137 10.63 5.23 -7.32
N GLY A 138 10.07 4.34 -8.14
CA GLY A 138 10.36 2.90 -8.09
C GLY A 138 11.84 2.59 -8.32
N ALA A 139 12.52 3.34 -9.18
CA ALA A 139 13.93 3.13 -9.48
C ALA A 139 14.80 3.46 -8.26
N PHE A 140 14.46 4.54 -7.55
CA PHE A 140 15.12 4.89 -6.29
C PHE A 140 14.89 3.83 -5.20
N ILE A 141 13.66 3.33 -5.06
CA ILE A 141 13.35 2.24 -4.13
C ILE A 141 14.18 0.99 -4.47
N ALA A 142 14.19 0.58 -5.74
CA ALA A 142 14.92 -0.58 -6.20
C ALA A 142 16.44 -0.44 -6.01
N GLU A 143 16.99 0.75 -6.19
CA GLU A 143 18.43 0.99 -6.00
C GLU A 143 18.83 0.97 -4.50
N LYS A 144 18.00 1.55 -3.62
CA LYS A 144 18.41 1.83 -2.23
C LYS A 144 17.80 0.90 -1.18
N TYR A 145 16.71 0.22 -1.50
CA TYR A 145 15.92 -0.53 -0.51
C TYR A 145 15.71 -2.01 -0.86
N LEU A 146 16.25 -2.51 -1.98
CA LEU A 146 15.98 -3.87 -2.47
C LEU A 146 16.07 -4.95 -1.39
N ASP A 147 17.19 -4.96 -0.65
CA ASP A 147 17.48 -5.96 0.40
C ASP A 147 16.63 -5.79 1.68
N LEU A 148 15.95 -4.65 1.82
CA LEU A 148 15.12 -4.32 2.98
C LEU A 148 13.63 -4.63 2.72
N ILE A 149 13.24 -4.85 1.46
CA ILE A 149 11.83 -5.08 1.09
C ILE A 149 11.40 -6.49 1.46
N LYS A 150 10.46 -6.56 2.39
CA LYS A 150 9.74 -7.77 2.82
C LYS A 150 8.33 -7.89 2.23
N PRO A 151 7.75 -9.10 2.18
CA PRO A 151 6.40 -9.37 1.67
C PRO A 151 5.31 -8.40 2.16
N ARG A 152 5.27 -8.10 3.47
CA ARG A 152 4.26 -7.22 4.07
C ARG A 152 4.19 -5.80 3.47
N HIS A 153 5.27 -5.29 2.87
CA HIS A 153 5.29 -3.91 2.35
C HIS A 153 4.37 -3.75 1.14
N PHE A 154 4.09 -4.83 0.41
CA PHE A 154 3.21 -4.83 -0.75
C PHE A 154 1.74 -4.55 -0.40
N PHE A 155 1.35 -4.60 0.88
CA PHE A 155 0.02 -4.21 1.36
C PHE A 155 -0.33 -2.74 1.07
N HIS A 156 0.68 -1.88 0.97
CA HIS A 156 0.49 -0.44 0.75
C HIS A 156 0.38 -0.03 -0.71
N LEU A 157 0.57 -0.96 -1.64
CA LEU A 157 0.42 -0.69 -3.07
C LEU A 157 -1.05 -0.43 -3.41
N MET A 158 -1.27 0.66 -4.13
CA MET A 158 -2.58 1.13 -4.58
C MET A 158 -2.79 0.79 -6.07
N ASN A 159 -4.02 0.91 -6.55
CA ASN A 159 -4.30 0.79 -7.98
C ASN A 159 -4.01 2.12 -8.69
N ASN A 160 -2.73 2.42 -8.88
CA ASN A 160 -2.25 3.63 -9.55
C ASN A 160 -0.93 3.36 -10.29
N ASN A 161 -0.53 4.32 -11.12
CA ASN A 161 0.68 4.19 -11.94
C ASN A 161 1.95 4.15 -11.10
N GLU A 162 1.96 4.83 -9.96
CA GLU A 162 3.11 4.90 -9.06
C GLU A 162 3.39 3.52 -8.44
N SER A 163 2.36 2.84 -7.90
CA SER A 163 2.51 1.49 -7.37
C SER A 163 2.90 0.48 -8.46
N ALA A 164 2.34 0.64 -9.66
CA ALA A 164 2.72 -0.18 -10.82
C ALA A 164 4.20 0.00 -11.18
N ALA A 165 4.70 1.24 -11.19
CA ALA A 165 6.10 1.55 -11.45
C ALA A 165 7.02 0.94 -10.39
N ILE A 166 6.64 0.97 -9.11
CA ILE A 166 7.40 0.30 -8.05
C ILE A 166 7.56 -1.20 -8.34
N ILE A 167 6.49 -1.90 -8.71
CA ILE A 167 6.57 -3.34 -9.02
C ILE A 167 7.50 -3.57 -10.23
N ASP A 168 7.38 -2.76 -11.28
CA ASP A 168 8.17 -2.92 -12.50
C ASP A 168 9.66 -2.69 -12.25
N GLU A 169 10.02 -1.65 -11.51
CA GLU A 169 11.42 -1.34 -11.19
C GLU A 169 12.03 -2.39 -10.27
N LEU A 170 11.27 -2.90 -9.30
CA LEU A 170 11.71 -4.03 -8.47
C LEU A 170 11.94 -5.29 -9.30
N ALA A 171 11.06 -5.58 -10.26
CA ALA A 171 11.23 -6.71 -11.17
C ALA A 171 12.48 -6.55 -12.05
N LEU A 172 12.71 -5.35 -12.59
CA LEU A 172 13.91 -5.03 -13.39
C LEU A 172 15.19 -5.14 -12.57
N ALA A 173 15.16 -4.77 -11.29
CA ALA A 173 16.26 -4.93 -10.36
C ALA A 173 16.46 -6.37 -9.86
N GLY A 174 15.59 -7.30 -10.25
CA GLY A 174 15.70 -8.72 -9.91
C GLY A 174 15.20 -9.07 -8.50
N TYR A 175 14.27 -8.30 -7.94
CA TYR A 175 13.59 -8.67 -6.69
C TYR A 175 12.88 -10.01 -6.84
N ASP A 176 13.12 -10.95 -5.93
CA ASP A 176 12.43 -12.24 -5.92
C ASP A 176 11.05 -12.11 -5.25
N PHE A 177 9.99 -12.08 -6.05
CA PHE A 177 8.61 -12.03 -5.55
C PHE A 177 8.11 -13.34 -4.92
N ASN A 178 8.97 -14.36 -4.76
CA ASN A 178 8.64 -15.63 -4.12
C ASN A 178 9.22 -15.75 -2.70
N VAL A 179 9.88 -14.71 -2.18
CA VAL A 179 10.34 -14.69 -0.79
C VAL A 179 9.18 -14.87 0.18
N GLN A 180 9.37 -15.69 1.20
CA GLN A 180 8.39 -15.93 2.25
C GLN A 180 8.81 -15.20 3.53
N ASP A 181 7.83 -14.62 4.24
CA ASP A 181 8.06 -14.07 5.58
C ASP A 181 7.92 -15.14 6.68
N GLU A 182 7.87 -14.70 7.94
CA GLU A 182 7.76 -15.58 9.10
C GLU A 182 6.47 -16.42 9.14
N ASN A 183 5.41 -15.97 8.45
CA ASN A 183 4.14 -16.70 8.31
C ASN A 183 4.13 -17.59 7.06
N GLY A 184 5.20 -17.61 6.28
CA GLY A 184 5.24 -18.29 4.99
C GLY A 184 4.54 -17.48 3.88
N ASP A 185 4.11 -16.24 4.15
CA ASP A 185 3.40 -15.44 3.17
C ASP A 185 4.36 -14.78 2.17
N THR A 186 3.92 -14.69 0.91
CA THR A 186 4.68 -14.08 -0.19
C THR A 186 4.17 -12.65 -0.43
N PRO A 187 4.88 -11.80 -1.21
CA PRO A 187 4.36 -10.50 -1.65
C PRO A 187 2.93 -10.56 -2.20
N LEU A 188 2.58 -11.62 -2.94
CA LEU A 188 1.22 -11.82 -3.47
C LEU A 188 0.15 -11.88 -2.38
N SER A 189 0.45 -12.47 -1.21
CA SER A 189 -0.48 -12.60 -0.09
C SER A 189 -0.93 -11.25 0.48
N TYR A 190 -0.14 -10.19 0.30
CA TYR A 190 -0.41 -8.87 0.88
C TYR A 190 -1.11 -7.89 -0.08
N VAL A 191 -1.09 -8.14 -1.38
CA VAL A 191 -1.68 -7.23 -2.37
C VAL A 191 -3.21 -7.33 -2.38
N ARG A 192 -3.89 -6.19 -2.36
CA ARG A 192 -5.36 -6.13 -2.32
C ARG A 192 -6.02 -5.90 -3.67
N ASP A 193 -5.25 -5.42 -4.65
CA ASP A 193 -5.74 -5.05 -5.97
C ASP A 193 -5.28 -6.08 -7.02
N ILE A 194 -6.23 -6.56 -7.81
CA ILE A 194 -6.00 -7.64 -8.77
C ILE A 194 -5.07 -7.23 -9.93
N HIS A 195 -4.99 -5.94 -10.28
CA HIS A 195 -4.07 -5.47 -11.31
C HIS A 195 -2.62 -5.55 -10.83
N ASN A 196 -2.37 -5.21 -9.57
CA ASN A 196 -1.06 -5.40 -8.95
C ASN A 196 -0.71 -6.88 -8.78
N VAL A 197 -1.68 -7.74 -8.43
CA VAL A 197 -1.49 -9.21 -8.42
C VAL A 197 -1.06 -9.70 -9.80
N LYS A 198 -1.78 -9.31 -10.86
CA LYS A 198 -1.43 -9.70 -12.22
C LYS A 198 -0.02 -9.23 -12.59
N ARG A 199 0.34 -8.00 -12.25
CA ARG A 199 1.68 -7.46 -12.53
C ARG A 199 2.77 -8.25 -11.80
N LEU A 200 2.57 -8.59 -10.54
CA LEU A 200 3.51 -9.45 -9.80
C LEU A 200 3.66 -10.84 -10.45
N VAL A 201 2.55 -11.45 -10.88
CA VAL A 201 2.58 -12.75 -11.58
C VAL A 201 3.29 -12.65 -12.92
N ASP A 202 3.02 -11.60 -13.70
CA ASP A 202 3.74 -11.33 -14.96
C ASP A 202 5.25 -11.11 -14.72
N SER A 203 5.62 -10.58 -13.55
CA SER A 203 6.99 -10.41 -13.08
C SER A 203 7.59 -11.66 -12.40
N GLY A 204 6.91 -12.82 -12.44
CA GLY A 204 7.46 -14.10 -11.97
C GLY A 204 7.05 -14.53 -10.57
N ALA A 205 6.10 -13.84 -9.92
CA ALA A 205 5.53 -14.29 -8.66
C ALA A 205 4.66 -15.56 -8.85
N SER A 206 4.88 -16.56 -8.01
CA SER A 206 4.15 -17.83 -8.06
C SER A 206 2.90 -17.82 -7.19
N VAL A 207 1.74 -18.07 -7.81
CA VAL A 207 0.46 -18.23 -7.09
C VAL A 207 0.34 -19.55 -6.32
N ARG A 208 1.38 -20.41 -6.34
CA ARG A 208 1.34 -21.80 -5.85
C ARG A 208 2.15 -22.04 -4.58
N ILE A 209 2.80 -21.03 -4.04
CA ILE A 209 3.59 -21.16 -2.81
C ILE A 209 2.63 -21.14 -1.63
N PRO A 210 2.58 -22.22 -0.80
CA PRO A 210 1.74 -22.23 0.39
C PRO A 210 2.41 -21.48 1.53
N ASN A 211 1.60 -20.77 2.33
CA ASN A 211 2.02 -20.23 3.61
C ASN A 211 2.08 -21.32 4.69
N ASN A 212 2.35 -20.94 5.95
CA ASN A 212 2.47 -21.90 7.06
C ASN A 212 1.14 -22.60 7.41
N ASP A 213 -0.01 -22.05 7.00
CA ASP A 213 -1.33 -22.68 7.12
C ASP A 213 -1.63 -23.64 5.95
N GLY A 214 -0.71 -23.74 4.98
CA GLY A 214 -0.88 -24.55 3.77
C GLY A 214 -1.70 -23.86 2.68
N GLU A 215 -2.04 -22.59 2.83
CA GLU A 215 -2.84 -21.83 1.86
C GLU A 215 -1.94 -21.15 0.81
N THR A 216 -2.26 -21.37 -0.46
CA THR A 216 -1.66 -20.61 -1.58
C THR A 216 -2.36 -19.26 -1.78
N PHE A 217 -1.81 -18.37 -2.62
CA PHE A 217 -2.49 -17.12 -2.98
C PHE A 217 -3.93 -17.35 -3.49
N LEU A 218 -4.13 -18.40 -4.30
CA LEU A 218 -5.46 -18.74 -4.83
C LEU A 218 -6.42 -19.17 -3.72
N ASP A 219 -5.90 -19.85 -2.69
CA ASP A 219 -6.69 -20.18 -1.50
C ASP A 219 -7.01 -18.90 -0.72
N GLN A 220 -6.08 -17.98 -0.53
CA GLN A 220 -6.34 -16.75 0.23
C GLN A 220 -7.37 -15.81 -0.45
N CYS A 221 -7.67 -15.98 -1.74
CA CYS A 221 -8.71 -15.23 -2.46
C CYS A 221 -10.13 -15.60 -2.01
N ARG A 222 -10.65 -14.89 -1.00
CA ARG A 222 -12.00 -15.10 -0.43
C ARG A 222 -13.02 -14.05 -0.93
N ALA A 223 -14.26 -14.17 -0.47
CA ALA A 223 -15.40 -13.36 -0.89
C ALA A 223 -15.14 -11.84 -0.92
N GLU A 224 -14.49 -11.28 0.10
CA GLU A 224 -14.19 -9.85 0.19
C GLU A 224 -13.22 -9.37 -0.91
N PHE A 225 -12.15 -10.14 -1.15
CA PHE A 225 -11.18 -9.82 -2.20
C PHE A 225 -11.82 -9.90 -3.58
N ILE A 226 -12.57 -10.98 -3.84
CA ILE A 226 -13.26 -11.20 -5.12
C ILE A 226 -14.32 -10.12 -5.34
N ALA A 227 -15.08 -9.76 -4.30
CA ALA A 227 -16.05 -8.69 -4.39
C ALA A 227 -15.36 -7.39 -4.78
N LYS A 228 -14.34 -6.93 -4.04
CA LYS A 228 -13.60 -5.69 -4.34
C LYS A 228 -13.03 -5.63 -5.76
N ASN A 229 -12.62 -6.77 -6.33
CA ASN A 229 -11.97 -6.85 -7.64
C ASN A 229 -12.90 -7.24 -8.81
N SER A 230 -14.21 -7.13 -8.65
CA SER A 230 -15.25 -7.55 -9.62
C SER A 230 -15.56 -6.58 -10.77
N SER A 231 -14.64 -5.67 -11.10
CA SER A 231 -14.71 -4.97 -12.39
C SER A 231 -14.62 -5.98 -13.54
N ALA A 232 -15.07 -5.63 -14.75
CA ALA A 232 -15.02 -6.55 -15.89
C ALA A 232 -13.60 -7.09 -16.14
N ASN A 233 -12.62 -6.19 -16.12
CA ASN A 233 -11.21 -6.57 -16.25
C ASN A 233 -10.71 -7.37 -15.04
N GLY A 234 -11.05 -6.95 -13.81
CA GLY A 234 -10.63 -7.67 -12.61
C GLY A 234 -11.19 -9.09 -12.51
N ALA A 235 -12.45 -9.29 -12.89
CA ALA A 235 -13.09 -10.60 -12.97
C ALA A 235 -12.40 -11.51 -14.01
N GLN A 236 -12.03 -10.96 -15.16
CA GLN A 236 -11.27 -11.70 -16.18
C GLN A 236 -9.88 -12.09 -15.67
N ILE A 237 -9.15 -11.16 -15.03
CA ILE A 237 -7.84 -11.45 -14.45
C ILE A 237 -7.94 -12.55 -13.38
N MET A 238 -8.90 -12.46 -12.45
CA MET A 238 -9.11 -13.50 -11.43
C MET A 238 -9.37 -14.87 -12.07
N ARG A 239 -10.20 -14.91 -13.13
CA ARG A 239 -10.46 -16.13 -13.90
C ARG A 239 -9.19 -16.68 -14.54
N ASP A 240 -8.40 -15.84 -15.18
CA ASP A 240 -7.17 -16.26 -15.88
C ASP A 240 -6.10 -16.77 -14.90
N LEU A 241 -6.06 -16.22 -13.69
CA LEU A 241 -5.22 -16.70 -12.59
C LEU A 241 -5.72 -18.01 -11.96
N GLY A 242 -6.95 -18.43 -12.25
CA GLY A 242 -7.56 -19.63 -11.68
C GLY A 242 -8.13 -19.42 -10.27
N VAL A 243 -8.48 -18.18 -9.90
CA VAL A 243 -9.17 -17.90 -8.63
C VAL A 243 -10.53 -18.57 -8.62
N ASN A 244 -10.84 -19.28 -7.53
CA ASN A 244 -12.19 -19.78 -7.30
C ASN A 244 -13.13 -18.61 -6.95
N LEU A 245 -13.82 -18.06 -7.95
CA LEU A 245 -14.77 -16.94 -7.78
C LEU A 245 -15.95 -17.25 -6.85
N SER A 246 -16.12 -18.51 -6.47
CA SER A 246 -17.14 -19.02 -5.58
C SER A 246 -16.60 -19.40 -4.20
N ALA A 247 -15.35 -19.05 -3.88
CA ALA A 247 -14.77 -19.30 -2.58
C ALA A 247 -15.58 -18.56 -1.48
N PRO A 248 -16.12 -19.29 -0.49
CA PRO A 248 -16.82 -18.68 0.62
C PRO A 248 -15.83 -18.05 1.61
N ASP A 249 -16.29 -17.08 2.39
CA ASP A 249 -15.60 -16.64 3.60
C ASP A 249 -15.97 -17.52 4.81
N HIS A 250 -15.54 -17.11 6.01
CA HIS A 250 -15.81 -17.83 7.26
C HIS A 250 -17.30 -17.88 7.66
N PHE A 251 -18.16 -17.07 7.03
CA PHE A 251 -19.61 -17.09 7.21
C PHE A 251 -20.32 -17.90 6.11
N GLY A 252 -19.58 -18.54 5.21
CA GLY A 252 -20.13 -19.19 4.02
C GLY A 252 -20.51 -18.23 2.89
N ASP A 253 -20.36 -16.91 3.10
CA ASP A 253 -20.73 -15.92 2.10
C ASP A 253 -19.75 -16.00 0.93
N THR A 254 -20.25 -16.07 -0.29
CA THR A 254 -19.47 -15.80 -1.51
C THR A 254 -19.47 -14.31 -1.84
N ALA A 255 -18.64 -13.89 -2.81
CA ALA A 255 -18.65 -12.50 -3.29
C ALA A 255 -20.04 -12.03 -3.76
N LEU A 256 -20.85 -12.93 -4.34
CA LEU A 256 -22.22 -12.62 -4.77
C LEU A 256 -23.15 -12.33 -3.58
N HIS A 257 -22.97 -13.00 -2.44
CA HIS A 257 -23.69 -12.67 -1.20
C HIS A 257 -23.29 -11.28 -0.69
N LYS A 258 -21.97 -11.00 -0.61
CA LYS A 258 -21.45 -9.70 -0.15
C LYS A 258 -21.97 -8.53 -0.97
N MET A 259 -21.99 -8.66 -2.29
CA MET A 259 -22.51 -7.63 -3.19
C MET A 259 -23.98 -7.30 -2.95
N MET A 260 -24.76 -8.27 -2.46
CA MET A 260 -26.15 -8.02 -2.10
C MET A 260 -26.29 -7.20 -0.82
N TYR A 261 -25.25 -7.05 0.01
CA TYR A 261 -25.27 -6.17 1.20
C TYR A 261 -24.80 -4.74 0.92
N GLU A 262 -23.92 -4.54 -0.06
CA GLU A 262 -23.26 -3.26 -0.34
C GLU A 262 -24.05 -2.29 -1.26
N GLY A 263 -25.03 -2.80 -2.04
CA GLY A 263 -25.83 -1.99 -2.97
C GLY A 263 -25.08 -1.52 -4.22
N ASN A 264 -25.82 -1.14 -5.28
CA ASN A 264 -25.28 -0.66 -6.56
C ASN A 264 -24.22 -1.57 -7.24
N ASN A 265 -24.41 -2.89 -7.17
CA ASN A 265 -23.43 -3.88 -7.63
C ASN A 265 -23.85 -4.65 -8.89
N LEU A 266 -24.87 -4.19 -9.62
CA LEU A 266 -25.45 -4.96 -10.73
C LEU A 266 -24.42 -5.33 -11.81
N GLU A 267 -23.62 -4.37 -12.24
CA GLU A 267 -22.53 -4.61 -13.21
C GLU A 267 -21.45 -5.54 -12.64
N ARG A 268 -21.08 -5.37 -11.37
CA ARG A 268 -20.10 -6.22 -10.68
C ARG A 268 -20.57 -7.67 -10.59
N ILE A 269 -21.86 -7.88 -10.31
CA ILE A 269 -22.52 -9.19 -10.32
C ILE A 269 -22.48 -9.80 -11.73
N ARG A 270 -22.85 -9.03 -12.77
CA ARG A 270 -22.77 -9.50 -14.16
C ARG A 270 -21.36 -9.96 -14.52
N ASN A 271 -20.35 -9.14 -14.22
CA ASN A 271 -18.95 -9.47 -14.50
C ASN A 271 -18.51 -10.78 -13.84
N LEU A 272 -18.87 -11.01 -12.57
CA LEU A 272 -18.52 -12.26 -11.88
C LEU A 272 -19.27 -13.46 -12.47
N LEU A 273 -20.56 -13.32 -12.81
CA LEU A 273 -21.35 -14.38 -13.44
C LEU A 273 -20.77 -14.75 -14.82
N ASP A 274 -20.41 -13.76 -15.63
CA ASP A 274 -19.79 -13.96 -16.95
C ASP A 274 -18.39 -14.59 -16.82
N ALA A 275 -17.66 -14.26 -15.75
CA ALA A 275 -16.40 -14.91 -15.41
C ALA A 275 -16.56 -16.33 -14.85
N GLY A 276 -17.79 -16.77 -14.54
CA GLY A 276 -18.11 -18.14 -14.12
C GLY A 276 -18.37 -18.33 -12.63
N ALA A 277 -18.56 -17.26 -11.87
CA ALA A 277 -18.96 -17.36 -10.47
C ALA A 277 -20.29 -18.11 -10.34
N ASP A 278 -20.35 -19.01 -9.35
CA ASP A 278 -21.51 -19.83 -9.05
C ASP A 278 -22.55 -19.08 -8.19
N PRO A 279 -23.75 -18.77 -8.73
CA PRO A 279 -24.83 -18.15 -7.97
C PRO A 279 -25.63 -19.16 -7.11
N THR A 280 -25.22 -20.43 -7.06
CA THR A 280 -25.94 -21.51 -6.34
C THR A 280 -25.27 -21.95 -5.04
N VAL A 281 -24.12 -21.37 -4.70
CA VAL A 281 -23.47 -21.59 -3.40
C VAL A 281 -24.35 -21.02 -2.30
N ARG A 282 -24.46 -21.75 -1.19
CA ARG A 282 -25.24 -21.34 -0.02
C ARG A 282 -24.32 -20.83 1.08
N ASP A 283 -24.75 -19.76 1.75
CA ASP A 283 -24.12 -19.28 2.97
C ASP A 283 -24.41 -20.20 4.17
N ALA A 284 -23.92 -19.83 5.36
CA ALA A 284 -24.16 -20.58 6.59
C ALA A 284 -25.63 -20.62 7.05
N ASP A 285 -26.49 -19.73 6.54
CA ASP A 285 -27.94 -19.71 6.79
C ASP A 285 -28.71 -20.54 5.74
N ASP A 286 -28.02 -21.31 4.89
CA ASP A 286 -28.56 -22.03 3.74
C ASP A 286 -29.18 -21.11 2.67
N LYS A 287 -28.83 -19.82 2.65
CA LYS A 287 -29.37 -18.86 1.67
C LYS A 287 -28.49 -18.78 0.44
N LEU A 288 -29.13 -18.65 -0.71
CA LEU A 288 -28.49 -18.28 -1.97
C LEU A 288 -28.23 -16.76 -2.00
N PRO A 289 -27.34 -16.27 -2.89
CA PRO A 289 -27.05 -14.84 -3.01
C PRO A 289 -28.31 -13.97 -3.17
N TYR A 290 -29.29 -14.40 -3.97
CA TYR A 290 -30.52 -13.63 -4.19
C TYR A 290 -31.53 -13.71 -3.03
N GLN A 291 -31.30 -14.58 -2.04
CA GLN A 291 -32.18 -14.83 -0.91
C GLN A 291 -31.77 -14.07 0.37
N VAL A 292 -30.56 -13.50 0.41
CA VAL A 292 -30.11 -12.74 1.57
C VAL A 292 -30.95 -11.48 1.77
N ASP A 293 -31.16 -11.10 3.03
CA ASP A 293 -31.94 -9.91 3.38
C ASP A 293 -31.12 -8.66 3.07
N SER A 294 -31.36 -8.13 1.87
CA SER A 294 -30.65 -6.98 1.34
C SER A 294 -31.42 -5.71 1.66
N ARG A 295 -31.00 -4.95 2.68
CA ARG A 295 -31.63 -3.66 3.04
C ARG A 295 -31.39 -2.61 1.94
N GLY A 296 -32.45 -2.13 1.28
CA GLY A 296 -32.40 -1.02 0.33
C GLY A 296 -33.31 -1.24 -0.88
N GLU A 297 -34.00 -0.17 -1.33
CA GLU A 297 -35.05 -0.24 -2.37
C GLU A 297 -34.53 -0.63 -3.76
N ASP A 298 -33.23 -0.43 -4.05
CA ASP A 298 -32.65 -0.54 -5.40
C ASP A 298 -31.96 -1.89 -5.73
N ARG A 299 -32.33 -2.99 -5.06
CA ARG A 299 -31.66 -4.31 -5.25
C ARG A 299 -32.47 -5.33 -6.06
N HIS A 300 -33.60 -4.90 -6.62
CA HIS A 300 -34.51 -5.77 -7.36
C HIS A 300 -33.86 -6.40 -8.60
N GLU A 301 -33.16 -5.59 -9.42
CA GLU A 301 -32.53 -6.09 -10.65
C GLU A 301 -31.40 -7.09 -10.37
N ALA A 302 -30.60 -6.84 -9.34
CA ALA A 302 -29.53 -7.74 -8.93
C ALA A 302 -30.10 -9.08 -8.44
N LYS A 303 -31.19 -9.04 -7.68
CA LYS A 303 -31.91 -10.24 -7.22
C LYS A 303 -32.44 -11.05 -8.39
N LEU A 304 -33.15 -10.41 -9.34
CA LEU A 304 -33.67 -11.08 -10.53
C LEU A 304 -32.56 -11.69 -11.40
N LEU A 305 -31.44 -10.98 -11.56
CA LEU A 305 -30.29 -11.48 -12.31
C LEU A 305 -29.72 -12.75 -11.67
N LEU A 306 -29.48 -12.73 -10.36
CA LEU A 306 -28.95 -13.86 -9.61
C LEU A 306 -29.91 -15.05 -9.59
N GLU A 307 -31.21 -14.81 -9.40
CA GLU A 307 -32.25 -15.85 -9.44
C GLU A 307 -32.33 -16.50 -10.82
N SER A 308 -32.30 -15.69 -11.88
CA SER A 308 -32.28 -16.17 -13.27
C SER A 308 -31.01 -16.99 -13.56
N ALA A 309 -29.84 -16.50 -13.11
CA ALA A 309 -28.57 -17.20 -13.27
C ALA A 309 -28.54 -18.55 -12.53
N ALA A 310 -29.04 -18.59 -11.29
CA ALA A 310 -29.17 -19.82 -10.51
C ALA A 310 -30.11 -20.83 -11.18
N THR A 311 -31.26 -20.36 -11.68
CA THR A 311 -32.23 -21.20 -12.41
C THR A 311 -31.60 -21.77 -13.68
N LYS A 312 -30.93 -20.92 -14.47
CA LYS A 312 -30.25 -21.33 -15.71
C LYS A 312 -29.19 -22.40 -15.43
N ARG A 313 -28.39 -22.24 -14.38
CA ARG A 313 -27.35 -23.20 -14.01
C ARG A 313 -27.94 -24.57 -13.65
N LYS A 314 -28.94 -24.58 -12.77
CA LYS A 314 -29.63 -25.82 -12.38
C LYS A 314 -30.21 -26.58 -13.58
N LEU A 315 -30.82 -25.87 -14.53
CA LEU A 315 -31.34 -26.47 -15.76
C LEU A 315 -30.23 -27.10 -16.62
N VAL A 316 -29.06 -26.47 -16.71
CA VAL A 316 -27.91 -27.00 -17.46
C VAL A 316 -27.36 -28.27 -16.79
N GLU A 317 -27.28 -28.30 -15.46
CA GLU A 317 -26.85 -29.47 -14.70
C GLU A 317 -27.81 -30.65 -14.90
N GLU A 318 -29.12 -30.44 -14.75
CA GLU A 318 -30.16 -31.46 -14.97
C GLU A 318 -30.16 -32.00 -16.43
N LEU A 319 -29.97 -31.12 -17.42
CA LEU A 319 -29.84 -31.52 -18.83
C LEU A 319 -28.58 -32.36 -19.07
N GLY A 320 -27.45 -31.98 -18.47
CA GLY A 320 -26.19 -32.71 -18.57
C GLY A 320 -26.28 -34.12 -17.99
N GLU A 321 -26.84 -34.26 -16.79
CA GLU A 321 -27.06 -35.56 -16.15
C GLU A 321 -28.00 -36.46 -16.96
N SER A 322 -29.09 -35.90 -17.48
CA SER A 322 -30.03 -36.62 -18.35
C SER A 322 -29.36 -37.15 -19.62
N GLN A 323 -28.51 -36.34 -20.26
CA GLN A 323 -27.76 -36.76 -21.45
C GLN A 323 -26.74 -37.86 -21.15
N GLN A 324 -26.04 -37.79 -20.01
CA GLN A 324 -25.09 -38.82 -19.57
C GLN A 324 -25.80 -40.14 -19.26
N GLN A 325 -26.93 -40.09 -18.55
CA GLN A 325 -27.76 -41.27 -18.26
C GLN A 325 -28.29 -41.92 -19.54
N PHE A 326 -28.74 -41.12 -20.51
CA PHE A 326 -29.20 -41.62 -21.80
C PHE A 326 -28.07 -42.26 -22.62
N ALA A 327 -26.87 -41.67 -22.61
CA ALA A 327 -25.69 -42.22 -23.27
C ALA A 327 -25.22 -43.55 -22.66
N MET A 328 -25.32 -43.72 -21.34
CA MET A 328 -25.01 -44.99 -20.67
C MET A 328 -26.00 -46.10 -21.04
N ARG A 329 -27.30 -45.81 -21.13
CA ARG A 329 -28.34 -46.79 -21.50
C ARG A 329 -28.25 -47.31 -22.93
N ARG A 330 -27.61 -46.57 -23.85
CA ARG A 330 -27.38 -47.00 -25.24
C ARG A 330 -26.13 -47.85 -25.44
N LYS A 331 -25.25 -47.95 -24.44
CA LYS A 331 -24.00 -48.72 -24.48
C LYS A 331 -24.10 -50.10 -23.80
N MET A 332 -25.26 -50.41 -23.20
CA MET A 332 -25.63 -51.74 -22.68
C MET A 332 -26.47 -52.48 -23.70
#